data_AF-A0A5J4VFR9-F1
#
_entry.id   AF-A0A5J4VFR9-F1
#
_cell.length_a   1.000
_cell.length_b   1.000
_cell.length_c   1.000
_cell.angle_alpha   90.00
_cell.angle_beta   90.00
_cell.angle_gamma   90.00
#
_symmetry.space_group_name_H-M   'P 1'
#
loop_
_entity.id
_entity.type
_entity.pdbx_description
1 polymer ?
#
loop_
_entity_poly.entity_id
_entity_poly.type
_entity_poly.pdbx_seq_one_letter_code
_entity_poly.pdbx_strand_id
1 'polypeptide(L)'
;MSFRDNDVSLRFNNRQTDGAAEHGDFTHILDAVENGADGALLALQHYILGGQLTSNPELSQKTTEKIARTFFAQPESKLTGTFASVLSSSLAWTGRMSELTALEIFVSLLFGMLISDDTVESELGMNLIREGVKKKKEFRKVICGRGGLLGRSALILTLSTSSSLNMITPLHVQLNVIELLLDLAKGKVSIWDTSDSELLLDALQLNIEEEKEKEDDDKDDDDNDEDRLKENIKSLLLLLDLKGLKKKSQISNDERKEFEDRIRITEERVRIVEEQKRIEEDIRRKAEEQKRIAEKRQRNAEEGKRSAEEQVTRLQIEKETQLNNLIHQTGQSGITFAQWTELAKEMKKPFGINEQENKQIEESIEEICEMIGDTFKDKEDERGRKNSIQSGLAESLILIFTQWPLDKIMEVHSKAFLYLTVPSGNQITLLLFEKKPFAGLLRLLDHTDRYVVGNAIASIHNIIIRGFDTTRISEPHPHYPAMAELGGIEKTFELFNRNLGTYSRDTSAICIGSLFRAREISNKKMRQKVIKHLKQLANGPEGYEKNAAKQTLKSLAQNAVNRTEIEKDGFVIPK
;
A
#
# COMPACT_ATOMS: atom_id res chain seq x y z
N MET A 1 -40.06 45.11 -34.79
CA MET A 1 -38.81 45.10 -35.60
C MET A 1 -37.73 45.73 -34.74
N SER A 2 -36.53 45.21 -34.50
CA SER A 2 -35.83 43.95 -34.75
C SER A 2 -34.54 44.05 -33.90
N PHE A 3 -34.09 42.95 -33.32
CA PHE A 3 -32.80 42.75 -32.66
C PHE A 3 -31.59 43.09 -33.56
N ARG A 4 -30.46 43.53 -32.99
CA ARG A 4 -29.20 42.74 -32.83
C ARG A 4 -27.96 43.56 -32.47
N ASP A 5 -27.22 43.02 -31.49
CA ASP A 5 -25.78 42.80 -31.43
C ASP A 5 -24.80 43.92 -31.80
N ASN A 6 -24.04 44.38 -30.80
CA ASN A 6 -22.64 44.75 -31.01
C ASN A 6 -21.75 43.93 -30.07
N ASP A 7 -21.41 42.77 -30.61
CA ASP A 7 -20.23 41.96 -30.33
C ASP A 7 -18.96 42.82 -30.44
N VAL A 8 -18.19 42.95 -29.36
CA VAL A 8 -16.79 43.36 -29.44
C VAL A 8 -15.96 42.20 -28.88
N SER A 9 -15.65 41.31 -29.81
CA SER A 9 -14.62 40.28 -29.68
C SER A 9 -13.37 40.83 -28.99
N LEU A 10 -12.97 40.18 -27.89
CA LEU A 10 -11.63 40.28 -27.34
C LEU A 10 -10.63 39.75 -28.37
N ARG A 11 -10.09 40.66 -29.18
CA ARG A 11 -8.94 40.38 -30.05
C ARG A 11 -7.72 40.12 -29.17
N PHE A 12 -7.35 38.85 -29.05
CA PHE A 12 -6.01 38.45 -28.65
C PHE A 12 -5.00 38.96 -29.71
N ASN A 13 -4.29 40.03 -29.38
CA ASN A 13 -3.12 40.44 -30.14
C ASN A 13 -1.96 39.50 -29.84
N ASN A 14 -1.79 38.52 -30.72
CA ASN A 14 -0.57 37.74 -30.86
C ASN A 14 0.54 38.62 -31.46
N ARG A 15 1.58 38.94 -30.70
CA ARG A 15 2.97 39.06 -31.18
C ARG A 15 3.98 39.07 -30.03
N GLN A 16 4.52 37.87 -29.80
CA GLN A 16 5.90 37.54 -29.42
C GLN A 16 6.52 38.26 -28.23
N THR A 17 6.59 37.55 -27.10
CA THR A 17 7.88 37.03 -26.60
C THR A 17 7.66 35.70 -25.87
N ASP A 18 8.34 34.68 -26.38
CA ASP A 18 8.86 33.47 -25.73
C ASP A 18 7.95 32.47 -25.00
N GLY A 19 8.10 31.23 -25.45
CA GLY A 19 7.55 30.03 -24.84
C GLY A 19 8.06 29.84 -23.41
N ALA A 20 7.26 30.28 -22.45
CA ALA A 20 7.35 29.90 -21.04
C ALA A 20 5.97 29.92 -20.35
N ALA A 21 4.88 29.98 -21.12
CA ALA A 21 3.53 30.24 -20.60
C ALA A 21 2.57 29.04 -20.70
N GLU A 22 3.08 27.81 -20.78
CA GLU A 22 2.24 26.60 -20.62
C GLU A 22 2.38 25.94 -19.25
N HIS A 23 3.33 26.35 -18.41
CA HIS A 23 3.40 26.05 -16.97
C HIS A 23 3.78 27.34 -16.22
N GLY A 24 2.84 28.30 -16.16
CA GLY A 24 3.05 29.55 -15.43
C GLY A 24 3.27 29.28 -13.95
N ASP A 25 4.51 29.45 -13.49
CA ASP A 25 4.93 29.29 -12.11
C ASP A 25 4.00 30.10 -11.20
N PHE A 26 3.25 29.42 -10.32
CA PHE A 26 2.32 30.06 -9.37
C PHE A 26 2.98 31.19 -8.58
N THR A 27 4.28 31.05 -8.32
CA THR A 27 5.11 32.06 -7.67
C THR A 27 5.12 33.36 -8.45
N HIS A 28 5.21 33.31 -9.78
CA HIS A 28 5.18 34.47 -10.65
C HIS A 28 3.82 35.17 -10.67
N ILE A 29 2.71 34.41 -10.63
CA ILE A 29 1.36 34.99 -10.52
C ILE A 29 1.19 35.69 -9.16
N LEU A 30 1.67 35.06 -8.09
CA LEU A 30 1.56 35.58 -6.73
C LEU A 30 2.42 36.85 -6.53
N ASP A 31 3.63 36.87 -7.10
CA ASP A 31 4.50 38.04 -7.08
C ASP A 31 3.93 39.18 -7.96
N ALA A 32 3.26 38.85 -9.07
CA ALA A 32 2.54 39.84 -9.89
C ALA A 32 1.37 40.49 -9.11
N VAL A 33 0.66 39.73 -8.27
CA VAL A 33 -0.37 40.28 -7.37
C VAL A 33 0.24 41.22 -6.32
N GLU A 34 1.37 40.85 -5.72
CA GLU A 34 2.06 41.72 -4.75
C GLU A 34 2.51 43.05 -5.36
N ASN A 35 2.95 43.02 -6.62
CA ASN A 35 3.40 44.20 -7.35
C ASN A 35 2.25 45.03 -7.96
N GLY A 36 0.99 44.64 -7.74
CA GLY A 36 -0.18 45.36 -8.24
C GLY A 36 -0.37 45.28 -9.76
N ALA A 37 0.10 44.21 -10.41
CA ALA A 37 -0.04 44.05 -11.85
C ALA A 37 -1.51 43.81 -12.26
N ASP A 38 -1.95 44.51 -13.32
CA ASP A 38 -3.30 44.40 -13.85
C ASP A 38 -3.63 42.96 -14.27
N GLY A 39 -4.80 42.48 -13.85
CA GLY A 39 -5.29 41.13 -14.17
C GLY A 39 -4.65 39.98 -13.38
N ALA A 40 -3.59 40.23 -12.60
CA ALA A 40 -2.90 39.18 -11.82
C ALA A 40 -3.82 38.53 -10.77
N LEU A 41 -4.66 39.33 -10.12
CA LEU A 41 -5.60 38.84 -9.11
C LEU A 41 -6.67 37.91 -9.71
N LEU A 42 -7.12 38.21 -10.93
CA LEU A 42 -8.07 37.37 -11.67
C LEU A 42 -7.41 36.07 -12.14
N ALA A 43 -6.17 36.14 -12.63
CA ALA A 43 -5.39 34.96 -12.99
C ALA A 43 -5.17 34.02 -11.79
N LEU A 44 -4.88 34.59 -10.62
CA LEU A 44 -4.76 33.85 -9.37
C LEU A 44 -6.08 33.17 -8.98
N GLN A 45 -7.20 33.87 -9.10
CA GLN A 45 -8.52 33.30 -8.81
C GLN A 45 -8.86 32.11 -9.74
N HIS A 46 -8.59 32.23 -11.05
CA HIS A 46 -8.75 31.12 -11.98
C HIS A 46 -7.86 29.92 -11.64
N TYR A 47 -6.62 30.17 -11.24
CA TYR A 47 -5.69 29.13 -10.83
C TYR A 47 -6.19 28.37 -9.59
N ILE A 48 -6.73 29.07 -8.59
CA ILE A 48 -7.29 28.47 -7.37
C ILE A 48 -8.54 27.63 -7.69
N LEU A 49 -9.44 28.13 -8.54
CA LEU A 49 -10.65 27.40 -8.96
C LEU A 49 -10.33 26.15 -9.79
N GLY A 50 -9.20 26.13 -10.50
CA GLY A 50 -8.71 24.96 -11.24
C GLY A 50 -8.17 23.82 -10.37
N GLY A 51 -8.20 23.97 -9.04
CA GLY A 51 -7.81 22.92 -8.09
C GLY A 51 -6.30 22.72 -7.94
N GLN A 52 -5.45 23.57 -8.51
CA GLN A 52 -4.01 23.34 -8.48
C GLN A 52 -3.33 23.63 -7.12
N LEU A 53 -4.03 24.25 -6.16
CA LEU A 53 -3.52 24.38 -4.77
C LEU A 53 -3.63 23.08 -3.96
N THR A 54 -4.34 22.05 -4.44
CA THR A 54 -4.59 20.82 -3.67
C THR A 54 -3.34 20.01 -3.36
N SER A 55 -2.23 20.24 -4.07
CA SER A 55 -0.99 19.48 -3.95
C SER A 55 0.03 20.10 -2.98
N ASN A 56 -0.18 21.32 -2.47
CA ASN A 56 0.83 22.01 -1.65
C ASN A 56 0.24 22.92 -0.54
N PRO A 57 0.15 22.44 0.72
CA PRO A 57 -0.31 23.22 1.87
C PRO A 57 0.56 24.43 2.23
N GLU A 58 1.88 24.34 2.03
CA GLU A 58 2.81 25.45 2.29
C GLU A 58 2.57 26.61 1.31
N LEU A 59 2.31 26.26 0.04
CA LEU A 59 1.99 27.22 -1.00
C LEU A 59 0.70 27.98 -0.66
N SER A 60 -0.32 27.27 -0.19
CA SER A 60 -1.60 27.85 0.24
C SER A 60 -1.44 28.80 1.44
N GLN A 61 -0.57 28.44 2.40
CA GLN A 61 -0.27 29.33 3.53
C GLN A 61 0.44 30.61 3.07
N LYS A 62 1.41 30.49 2.16
CA LYS A 62 2.12 31.64 1.57
C LYS A 62 1.16 32.55 0.80
N THR A 63 0.25 31.98 0.02
CA THR A 63 -0.82 32.73 -0.68
C THR A 63 -1.70 33.49 0.30
N THR A 64 -2.14 32.84 1.37
CA THR A 64 -2.97 33.47 2.41
C THR A 64 -2.27 34.70 3.01
N GLU A 65 -1.00 34.54 3.39
CA GLU A 65 -0.21 35.62 3.99
C GLU A 65 0.02 36.78 3.01
N LYS A 66 0.44 36.49 1.78
CA LYS A 66 0.73 37.49 0.75
C LYS A 66 -0.53 38.28 0.36
N ILE A 67 -1.64 37.59 0.10
CA ILE A 67 -2.92 38.21 -0.28
C ILE A 67 -3.46 39.12 0.82
N ALA A 68 -3.39 38.70 2.09
CA ALA A 68 -3.80 39.53 3.21
C ALA A 68 -2.94 40.81 3.34
N ARG A 69 -1.61 40.69 3.21
CA ARG A 69 -0.69 41.84 3.27
C ARG A 69 -0.91 42.79 2.10
N THR A 70 -1.06 42.27 0.88
CA THR A 70 -1.34 43.10 -0.31
C THR A 70 -2.66 43.82 -0.15
N PHE A 71 -3.72 43.16 0.31
CA PHE A 71 -5.01 43.80 0.57
C PHE A 71 -4.87 45.02 1.51
N PHE A 72 -4.12 44.91 2.61
CA PHE A 72 -3.91 46.02 3.54
C PHE A 72 -3.10 47.19 2.97
N ALA A 73 -2.31 46.96 1.91
CA ALA A 73 -1.48 47.96 1.27
C ALA A 73 -2.16 48.64 0.06
N GLN A 74 -3.29 48.12 -0.42
CA GLN A 74 -3.97 48.61 -1.62
C GLN A 74 -4.94 49.77 -1.28
N PRO A 75 -4.89 50.90 -2.00
CA PRO A 75 -5.76 52.05 -1.76
C PRO A 75 -7.14 51.94 -2.45
N GLU A 76 -7.34 50.98 -3.36
CA GLU A 76 -8.56 50.88 -4.19
C GLU A 76 -9.60 49.90 -3.64
N SER A 77 -10.82 50.38 -3.40
CA SER A 77 -11.94 49.57 -2.88
C SER A 77 -12.51 48.54 -3.87
N LYS A 78 -12.31 48.75 -5.19
CA LYS A 78 -12.95 47.97 -6.26
C LYS A 78 -12.56 46.49 -6.30
N LEU A 79 -11.38 46.14 -5.80
CA LEU A 79 -10.86 44.76 -5.83
C LEU A 79 -11.11 43.99 -4.51
N THR A 80 -11.71 44.63 -3.51
CA THR A 80 -11.91 44.06 -2.16
C THR A 80 -12.62 42.71 -2.18
N GLY A 81 -13.68 42.57 -3.00
CA GLY A 81 -14.43 41.31 -3.13
C GLY A 81 -13.57 40.18 -3.69
N THR A 82 -12.70 40.48 -4.65
CA THR A 82 -11.79 39.50 -5.25
C THR A 82 -10.72 39.05 -4.27
N PHE A 83 -10.14 39.99 -3.50
CA PHE A 83 -9.22 39.66 -2.40
C PHE A 83 -9.89 38.77 -1.35
N ALA A 84 -11.11 39.10 -0.92
CA ALA A 84 -11.87 38.30 0.04
C ALA A 84 -12.19 36.88 -0.48
N SER A 85 -12.53 36.76 -1.77
CA SER A 85 -12.79 35.48 -2.44
C SER A 85 -11.54 34.59 -2.51
N VAL A 86 -10.40 35.16 -2.91
CA VAL A 86 -9.11 34.47 -2.98
C VAL A 86 -8.66 34.02 -1.59
N LEU A 87 -8.77 34.89 -0.59
CA LEU A 87 -8.42 34.58 0.80
C LEU A 87 -9.31 33.46 1.36
N SER A 88 -10.62 33.54 1.13
CA SER A 88 -11.59 32.54 1.58
C SER A 88 -11.31 31.16 0.97
N SER A 89 -11.03 31.13 -0.33
CA SER A 89 -10.70 29.90 -1.04
C SER A 89 -9.41 29.27 -0.52
N SER A 90 -8.37 30.09 -0.30
CA SER A 90 -7.08 29.63 0.25
C SER A 90 -7.21 29.06 1.67
N LEU A 91 -8.03 29.70 2.53
CA LEU A 91 -8.30 29.22 3.89
C LEU A 91 -9.10 27.91 3.91
N ALA A 92 -10.03 27.72 2.97
CA ALA A 92 -10.74 26.46 2.80
C ALA A 92 -9.79 25.31 2.43
N TRP A 93 -8.88 25.52 1.49
CA TRP A 93 -7.91 24.49 1.06
C TRP A 93 -6.92 24.08 2.15
N THR A 94 -6.51 25.02 3.01
CA THR A 94 -5.63 24.70 4.16
C THR A 94 -6.35 24.03 5.32
N GLY A 95 -7.66 23.77 5.21
CA GLY A 95 -8.50 23.22 6.29
C GLY A 95 -8.68 24.16 7.47
N ARG A 96 -8.36 25.45 7.30
CA ARG A 96 -8.43 26.48 8.36
C ARG A 96 -9.76 27.25 8.36
N MET A 97 -10.53 27.20 7.28
CA MET A 97 -11.92 27.68 7.26
C MET A 97 -12.87 26.57 7.71
N SER A 98 -13.60 26.81 8.80
CA SER A 98 -14.65 25.90 9.25
C SER A 98 -15.86 25.93 8.31
N GLU A 99 -16.64 24.84 8.24
CA GLU A 99 -17.91 24.82 7.49
C GLU A 99 -18.86 25.92 7.98
N LEU A 100 -18.86 26.22 9.29
CA LEU A 100 -19.65 27.28 9.88
C LEU A 100 -19.25 28.66 9.31
N THR A 101 -17.96 28.99 9.30
CA THR A 101 -17.45 30.25 8.75
C THR A 101 -17.76 30.39 7.26
N ALA A 102 -17.62 29.31 6.49
CA ALA A 102 -17.97 29.32 5.07
C ALA A 102 -19.47 29.60 4.86
N LEU A 103 -20.34 29.00 5.68
CA LEU A 103 -21.77 29.26 5.66
C LEU A 103 -22.11 30.69 6.06
N GLU A 104 -21.45 31.28 7.07
CA GLU A 104 -21.65 32.67 7.49
C GLU A 104 -21.27 33.68 6.39
N ILE A 105 -20.18 33.43 5.66
CA ILE A 105 -19.79 34.23 4.49
C ILE A 105 -20.88 34.12 3.41
N PHE A 106 -21.30 32.89 3.09
CA PHE A 106 -22.31 32.66 2.06
C PHE A 106 -23.66 33.30 2.41
N VAL A 107 -24.10 33.19 3.67
CA VAL A 107 -25.28 33.89 4.21
C VAL A 107 -25.13 35.40 4.05
N SER A 108 -23.95 35.96 4.34
CA SER A 108 -23.72 37.40 4.23
C SER A 108 -23.80 37.93 2.80
N LEU A 109 -23.34 37.15 1.82
CA LEU A 109 -23.50 37.48 0.39
C LEU A 109 -24.97 37.48 -0.03
N LEU A 110 -25.74 36.46 0.38
CA LEU A 110 -27.17 36.40 0.08
C LEU A 110 -27.96 37.53 0.76
N PHE A 111 -27.55 37.93 1.97
CA PHE A 111 -28.11 39.13 2.62
C PHE A 111 -27.80 40.40 1.86
N GLY A 112 -26.58 40.55 1.32
CA GLY A 112 -26.22 41.67 0.46
C GLY A 112 -27.15 41.78 -0.75
N MET A 113 -27.46 40.65 -1.39
CA MET A 113 -28.44 40.60 -2.48
C MET A 113 -29.84 40.98 -1.99
N LEU A 114 -30.29 40.42 -0.86
CA LEU A 114 -31.62 40.69 -0.28
C LEU A 114 -31.85 42.19 0.00
N ILE A 115 -30.82 42.92 0.42
CA ILE A 115 -30.92 44.35 0.73
C ILE A 115 -30.56 45.26 -0.45
N SER A 116 -30.42 44.71 -1.66
CA SER A 116 -30.13 45.50 -2.85
C SER A 116 -31.27 46.48 -3.16
N ASP A 117 -30.91 47.68 -3.62
CA ASP A 117 -31.86 48.67 -4.14
C ASP A 117 -32.52 48.18 -5.44
N ASP A 118 -31.91 47.20 -6.13
CA ASP A 118 -32.49 46.53 -7.28
C ASP A 118 -33.52 45.48 -6.84
N THR A 119 -34.76 45.63 -7.31
CA THR A 119 -35.89 44.78 -6.92
C THR A 119 -35.70 43.32 -7.34
N VAL A 120 -35.10 43.08 -8.52
CA VAL A 120 -34.87 41.74 -9.07
C VAL A 120 -33.77 41.02 -8.29
N GLU A 121 -32.68 41.73 -7.94
CA GLU A 121 -31.60 41.20 -7.12
C GLU A 121 -32.05 40.90 -5.68
N SER A 122 -32.86 41.79 -5.09
CA SER A 122 -33.47 41.58 -3.77
C SER A 122 -34.37 40.35 -3.74
N GLU A 123 -35.25 40.19 -4.74
CA GLU A 123 -36.13 39.03 -4.86
C GLU A 123 -35.33 37.73 -5.09
N LEU A 124 -34.27 37.78 -5.91
CA LEU A 124 -33.37 36.65 -6.12
C LEU A 124 -32.68 36.24 -4.81
N GLY A 125 -32.18 37.21 -4.04
CA GLY A 125 -31.60 36.99 -2.71
C GLY A 125 -32.57 36.28 -1.77
N MET A 126 -33.82 36.77 -1.67
CA MET A 126 -34.88 36.13 -0.88
C MET A 126 -35.11 34.66 -1.31
N ASN A 127 -35.25 34.43 -2.61
CA ASN A 127 -35.53 33.09 -3.16
C ASN A 127 -34.38 32.10 -2.90
N LEU A 128 -33.13 32.53 -3.04
CA LEU A 128 -31.96 31.71 -2.75
C LEU A 128 -31.85 31.36 -1.27
N ILE A 129 -32.16 32.31 -0.36
CA ILE A 129 -32.21 32.01 1.09
C ILE A 129 -33.30 30.97 1.38
N ARG A 130 -34.49 31.13 0.80
CA ARG A 130 -35.61 30.20 0.94
C ARG A 130 -35.23 28.79 0.49
N GLU A 131 -34.53 28.67 -0.63
CA GLU A 131 -34.01 27.39 -1.14
C GLU A 131 -32.97 26.78 -0.18
N GLY A 132 -32.01 27.59 0.26
CA GLY A 132 -30.95 27.17 1.18
C GLY A 132 -31.50 26.62 2.50
N VAL A 133 -32.48 27.32 3.09
CA VAL A 133 -33.14 26.87 4.33
C VAL A 133 -33.84 25.51 4.12
N LYS A 134 -34.50 25.31 2.99
CA LYS A 134 -35.18 24.05 2.66
C LYS A 134 -34.18 22.91 2.48
N LYS A 135 -33.08 23.12 1.74
CA LYS A 135 -32.17 22.06 1.29
C LYS A 135 -31.03 21.72 2.26
N LYS A 136 -30.50 22.68 3.04
CA LYS A 136 -29.30 22.46 3.88
C LYS A 136 -29.57 22.73 5.36
N LYS A 137 -29.53 21.67 6.18
CA LYS A 137 -29.76 21.74 7.64
C LYS A 137 -28.80 22.70 8.35
N GLU A 138 -27.51 22.64 8.03
CA GLU A 138 -26.50 23.51 8.66
C GLU A 138 -26.67 24.97 8.25
N PHE A 139 -27.04 25.25 7.00
CA PHE A 139 -27.40 26.60 6.55
C PHE A 139 -28.59 27.17 7.33
N ARG A 140 -29.62 26.34 7.57
CA ARG A 140 -30.77 26.71 8.40
C ARG A 140 -30.37 27.07 9.83
N LYS A 141 -29.42 26.35 10.44
CA LYS A 141 -28.94 26.69 11.79
C LYS A 141 -28.23 28.05 11.83
N VAL A 142 -27.44 28.38 10.80
CA VAL A 142 -26.74 29.68 10.71
C VAL A 142 -27.74 30.81 10.50
N ILE A 143 -28.69 30.64 9.56
CA ILE A 143 -29.75 31.64 9.29
C ILE A 143 -30.62 31.90 10.53
N CYS A 144 -30.96 30.88 11.31
CA CYS A 144 -31.83 31.02 12.49
C CYS A 144 -31.06 31.24 13.81
N GLY A 145 -29.73 31.25 13.77
CA GLY A 145 -28.86 31.46 14.93
C GLY A 145 -28.59 32.94 15.20
N ARG A 146 -27.78 33.20 16.24
CA ARG A 146 -27.35 34.55 16.63
C ARG A 146 -26.58 35.25 15.51
N GLY A 147 -26.93 36.50 15.21
CA GLY A 147 -26.34 37.28 14.12
C GLY A 147 -26.79 36.83 12.72
N GLY A 148 -27.79 35.94 12.66
CA GLY A 148 -28.43 35.46 11.46
C GLY A 148 -29.54 36.40 10.98
N LEU A 149 -30.65 35.83 10.52
CA LEU A 149 -31.73 36.58 9.90
C LEU A 149 -32.45 37.50 10.88
N LEU A 150 -32.82 37.06 12.08
CA LEU A 150 -33.60 37.88 13.01
C LEU A 150 -32.91 39.20 13.35
N GLY A 151 -31.64 39.15 13.78
CA GLY A 151 -30.88 40.34 14.15
C GLY A 151 -30.64 41.27 12.95
N ARG A 152 -30.34 40.71 11.77
CA ARG A 152 -30.16 41.51 10.54
C ARG A 152 -31.46 42.16 10.07
N SER A 153 -32.57 41.44 10.15
CA SER A 153 -33.91 41.97 9.84
C SER A 153 -34.31 43.07 10.81
N ALA A 154 -34.04 42.92 12.10
CA ALA A 154 -34.31 43.94 13.10
C ALA A 154 -33.59 45.26 12.78
N LEU A 155 -32.32 45.20 12.37
CA LEU A 155 -31.56 46.39 11.96
C LEU A 155 -32.20 47.09 10.75
N ILE A 156 -32.57 46.32 9.71
CA ILE A 156 -33.21 46.86 8.49
C ILE A 156 -34.54 47.56 8.82
N LEU A 157 -35.36 46.93 9.66
CA LEU A 157 -36.67 47.46 10.05
C LEU A 157 -36.56 48.66 11.02
N THR A 158 -35.51 48.74 11.83
CA THR A 158 -35.28 49.87 12.75
C THR A 158 -34.68 51.09 12.06
N LEU A 159 -33.79 50.91 11.08
CA LEU A 159 -33.22 52.02 10.30
C LEU A 159 -34.29 52.78 9.50
N SER A 160 -35.37 52.09 9.15
CA SER A 160 -36.48 52.63 8.35
C SER A 160 -37.37 53.61 9.12
N THR A 161 -37.34 53.59 10.46
CA THR A 161 -38.14 54.47 11.34
C THR A 161 -37.34 55.68 11.85
N SER A 162 -36.01 55.67 11.74
CA SER A 162 -35.16 56.75 12.25
C SER A 162 -35.04 57.92 11.26
N SER A 163 -35.88 58.94 11.42
CA SER A 163 -35.86 60.22 10.67
C SER A 163 -34.54 61.02 10.74
N SER A 164 -33.59 60.61 11.57
CA SER A 164 -32.33 61.33 11.83
C SER A 164 -31.11 60.81 11.03
N LEU A 165 -31.26 59.72 10.27
CA LEU A 165 -30.21 59.15 9.41
C LEU A 165 -30.75 59.07 7.98
N ASN A 166 -30.11 59.75 7.02
CA ASN A 166 -30.51 59.87 5.60
C ASN A 166 -30.45 58.54 4.79
N MET A 167 -30.82 57.39 5.36
CA MET A 167 -30.85 56.10 4.69
C MET A 167 -32.22 55.45 4.91
N ILE A 168 -33.17 55.75 4.02
CA ILE A 168 -34.47 55.06 3.99
C ILE A 168 -34.25 53.72 3.27
N THR A 169 -34.52 52.61 3.95
CA THR A 169 -34.50 51.28 3.31
C THR A 169 -35.66 51.19 2.31
N PRO A 170 -35.42 50.77 1.05
CA PRO A 170 -36.50 50.62 0.07
C PRO A 170 -37.63 49.68 0.53
N LEU A 171 -38.87 50.02 0.17
CA LEU A 171 -40.07 49.28 0.58
C LEU A 171 -40.03 47.79 0.16
N HIS A 172 -39.53 47.50 -1.04
CA HIS A 172 -39.42 46.13 -1.54
C HIS A 172 -38.47 45.27 -0.69
N VAL A 173 -37.39 45.85 -0.15
CA VAL A 173 -36.47 45.15 0.76
C VAL A 173 -37.19 44.80 2.06
N GLN A 174 -37.94 45.74 2.62
CA GLN A 174 -38.71 45.53 3.85
C GLN A 174 -39.74 44.41 3.66
N LEU A 175 -40.48 44.44 2.55
CA LEU A 175 -41.45 43.40 2.18
C LEU A 175 -40.77 42.03 2.05
N ASN A 176 -39.69 41.92 1.28
CA ASN A 176 -38.97 40.66 1.08
C ASN A 176 -38.43 40.08 2.41
N VAL A 177 -37.92 40.94 3.29
CA VAL A 177 -37.45 40.53 4.63
C VAL A 177 -38.60 39.99 5.48
N ILE A 178 -39.73 40.69 5.54
CA ILE A 178 -40.89 40.26 6.34
C ILE A 178 -41.49 38.96 5.78
N GLU A 179 -41.61 38.84 4.46
CA GLU A 179 -42.11 37.61 3.83
C GLU A 179 -41.22 36.40 4.12
N LEU A 180 -39.90 36.59 4.07
CA LEU A 180 -38.95 35.54 4.44
C LEU A 180 -39.10 35.13 5.92
N LEU A 181 -39.28 36.09 6.82
CA LEU A 181 -39.53 35.83 8.25
C LEU A 181 -40.85 35.08 8.46
N LEU A 182 -41.91 35.47 7.76
CA LEU A 182 -43.22 34.80 7.78
C LEU A 182 -43.11 33.33 7.33
N ASP A 183 -42.41 33.07 6.23
CA ASP A 183 -42.19 31.72 5.72
C ASP A 183 -41.49 30.83 6.75
N LEU A 184 -40.49 31.38 7.45
CA LEU A 184 -39.74 30.66 8.46
C LEU A 184 -40.54 30.46 9.75
N ALA A 185 -41.32 31.45 10.15
CA ALA A 185 -42.24 31.37 11.28
C ALA A 185 -43.36 30.35 11.02
N LYS A 186 -43.88 30.21 9.79
CA LYS A 186 -44.83 29.15 9.43
C LYS A 186 -44.19 27.75 9.42
N GLY A 187 -42.87 27.69 9.24
CA GLY A 187 -42.10 26.45 9.16
C GLY A 187 -41.91 25.71 10.49
N LYS A 188 -41.33 24.50 10.39
CA LYS A 188 -40.94 23.64 11.53
C LYS A 188 -39.67 24.14 12.27
N VAL A 189 -39.21 25.35 11.99
CA VAL A 189 -38.09 25.95 12.74
C VAL A 189 -38.61 26.32 14.14
N SER A 190 -38.00 25.75 15.17
CA SER A 190 -38.45 25.89 16.57
C SER A 190 -37.39 26.53 17.48
N ILE A 191 -36.22 26.87 16.96
CA ILE A 191 -35.11 27.42 17.74
C ILE A 191 -34.69 28.72 17.06
N TRP A 192 -34.98 29.81 17.74
CA TRP A 192 -34.58 31.17 17.38
C TRP A 192 -33.71 31.71 18.52
N ASP A 193 -32.73 32.55 18.20
CA ASP A 193 -31.95 33.22 19.23
C ASP A 193 -32.83 34.22 20.01
N THR A 194 -32.83 34.12 21.34
CA THR A 194 -33.69 34.93 22.20
C THR A 194 -33.36 36.42 22.12
N SER A 195 -32.07 36.77 22.02
CA SER A 195 -31.63 38.17 21.97
C SER A 195 -32.03 38.82 20.65
N ASP A 196 -31.81 38.13 19.54
CA ASP A 196 -32.19 38.64 18.22
C ASP A 196 -33.72 38.67 18.04
N SER A 197 -34.45 37.76 18.70
CA SER A 197 -35.92 37.76 18.72
C SER A 197 -36.47 38.97 19.46
N GLU A 198 -35.90 39.35 20.62
CA GLU A 198 -36.29 40.56 21.35
C GLU A 198 -36.06 41.82 20.49
N LEU A 199 -34.89 41.93 19.84
CA LEU A 199 -34.59 43.04 18.93
C LEU A 199 -35.57 43.14 17.76
N LEU A 200 -35.93 42.00 17.15
CA LEU A 200 -36.90 41.98 16.05
C LEU A 200 -38.29 42.40 16.54
N LEU A 201 -38.74 41.94 17.71
CA LEU A 201 -40.04 42.32 18.25
C LEU A 201 -40.12 43.83 18.52
N ASP A 202 -39.05 44.43 19.05
CA ASP A 202 -39.00 45.88 19.25
C ASP A 202 -39.03 46.64 17.91
N ALA A 203 -38.26 46.18 16.91
CA ALA A 203 -38.27 46.77 15.57
C ALA A 203 -39.65 46.71 14.88
N LEU A 204 -40.31 45.54 14.93
CA LEU A 204 -41.65 45.35 14.35
C LEU A 204 -42.69 46.23 15.04
N GLN A 205 -42.56 46.43 16.36
CA GLN A 205 -43.51 47.21 17.14
C GLN A 205 -43.36 48.72 16.92
N LEU A 206 -42.12 49.21 16.76
CA LEU A 206 -41.86 50.60 16.35
C LEU A 206 -42.56 50.94 15.02
N ASN A 207 -42.49 50.02 14.04
CA ASN A 207 -43.14 50.18 12.74
C ASN A 207 -44.69 50.20 12.82
N ILE A 208 -45.30 49.72 13.92
CA ILE A 208 -46.74 49.83 14.16
C ILE A 208 -47.09 51.09 14.96
N GLU A 209 -46.23 51.51 15.89
CA GLU A 209 -46.49 52.64 16.79
C GLU A 209 -46.39 54.01 16.09
N GLU A 210 -45.49 54.19 15.12
CA GLU A 210 -45.37 55.43 14.32
C GLU A 210 -46.63 55.79 13.53
N GLU A 211 -47.53 54.82 13.30
CA GLU A 211 -48.78 55.03 12.56
C GLU A 211 -49.82 55.79 13.39
N LYS A 212 -49.78 55.73 14.73
CA LYS A 212 -50.69 56.51 15.58
C LYS A 212 -50.42 58.02 15.53
N GLU A 213 -49.27 58.43 15.00
CA GLU A 213 -48.86 59.84 14.94
C GLU A 213 -49.02 60.47 13.54
N LYS A 214 -49.38 59.68 12.51
CA LYS A 214 -49.59 60.15 11.12
C LYS A 214 -50.95 59.72 10.57
N GLU A 215 -52.03 60.06 11.28
CA GLU A 215 -53.36 60.18 10.65
C GLU A 215 -53.49 61.62 10.14
N ASP A 216 -53.02 61.90 8.92
CA ASP A 216 -53.46 62.97 8.01
C ASP A 216 -52.38 63.21 6.93
N ASP A 217 -52.56 62.63 5.74
CA ASP A 217 -52.54 63.32 4.45
C ASP A 217 -52.39 62.35 3.26
N ASP A 218 -53.24 62.57 2.26
CA ASP A 218 -53.23 62.18 0.84
C ASP A 218 -52.73 60.79 0.39
N LYS A 219 -53.69 59.99 -0.08
CA LYS A 219 -53.52 58.67 -0.72
C LYS A 219 -53.04 58.80 -2.16
N ASP A 220 -51.80 58.37 -2.42
CA ASP A 220 -51.30 58.04 -3.75
C ASP A 220 -51.21 56.51 -3.92
N ASP A 221 -51.21 56.02 -5.16
CA ASP A 221 -51.32 54.60 -5.59
C ASP A 221 -50.27 53.61 -5.01
N ASP A 222 -49.34 54.04 -4.13
CA ASP A 222 -48.40 53.19 -3.38
C ASP A 222 -49.00 52.56 -2.09
N ASP A 223 -50.24 52.93 -1.74
CA ASP A 223 -50.98 52.44 -0.56
C ASP A 223 -50.99 50.90 -0.43
N ASN A 224 -50.99 50.16 -1.54
CA ASN A 224 -51.18 48.70 -1.51
C ASN A 224 -49.97 47.93 -0.94
N ASP A 225 -48.74 48.34 -1.27
CA ASP A 225 -47.54 47.62 -0.82
C ASP A 225 -47.14 48.01 0.61
N GLU A 226 -47.43 49.25 1.03
CA GLU A 226 -47.26 49.68 2.42
C GLU A 226 -48.31 49.04 3.34
N ASP A 227 -49.58 48.99 2.94
CA ASP A 227 -50.63 48.26 3.65
C ASP A 227 -50.32 46.77 3.75
N ARG A 228 -49.83 46.17 2.65
CA ARG A 228 -49.36 44.78 2.63
C ARG A 228 -48.19 44.56 3.59
N LEU A 229 -47.23 45.48 3.66
CA LEU A 229 -46.13 45.40 4.62
C LEU A 229 -46.66 45.41 6.06
N LYS A 230 -47.58 46.31 6.37
CA LYS A 230 -48.22 46.43 7.69
C LYS A 230 -49.00 45.18 8.06
N GLU A 231 -49.80 44.63 7.14
CA GLU A 231 -50.54 43.39 7.35
C GLU A 231 -49.58 42.20 7.59
N ASN A 232 -48.49 42.14 6.83
CA ASN A 232 -47.46 41.13 6.98
C ASN A 232 -46.72 41.25 8.33
N ILE A 233 -46.42 42.46 8.80
CA ILE A 233 -45.84 42.71 10.12
C ILE A 233 -46.79 42.26 11.24
N LYS A 234 -48.09 42.62 11.16
CA LYS A 234 -49.12 42.18 12.11
C LYS A 234 -49.25 40.65 12.13
N SER A 235 -49.26 40.01 10.96
CA SER A 235 -49.29 38.55 10.81
C SER A 235 -48.06 37.88 11.41
N LEU A 236 -46.88 38.48 11.23
CA LEU A 236 -45.62 37.96 11.76
C LEU A 236 -45.62 38.04 13.29
N LEU A 237 -46.03 39.16 13.88
CA LEU A 237 -46.16 39.30 15.32
C LEU A 237 -47.08 38.24 15.93
N LEU A 238 -48.23 37.97 15.30
CA LEU A 238 -49.15 36.92 15.75
C LEU A 238 -48.51 35.52 15.69
N LEU A 239 -47.75 35.22 14.62
CA LEU A 239 -47.07 33.93 14.48
C LEU A 239 -45.91 33.75 15.45
N LEU A 240 -45.15 34.81 15.72
CA LEU A 240 -44.09 34.81 16.72
C LEU A 240 -44.68 34.61 18.12
N ASP A 241 -45.82 35.25 18.40
CA ASP A 241 -46.57 35.07 19.64
C ASP A 241 -47.04 33.61 19.82
N LEU A 242 -47.64 33.02 18.78
CA LEU A 242 -48.02 31.60 18.77
C LEU A 242 -46.85 30.64 18.99
N LYS A 243 -45.61 31.06 18.67
CA LYS A 243 -44.38 30.32 18.97
C LYS A 243 -43.78 30.61 20.34
N GLY A 244 -44.45 31.41 21.17
CA GLY A 244 -44.03 31.73 22.53
C GLY A 244 -43.01 32.86 22.64
N LEU A 245 -42.79 33.64 21.58
CA LEU A 245 -41.92 34.82 21.58
C LEU A 245 -42.77 36.05 21.92
N LYS A 246 -42.98 36.31 23.23
CA LYS A 246 -43.76 37.46 23.75
C LYS A 246 -42.87 38.51 24.42
N LYS A 247 -43.26 39.78 24.34
CA LYS A 247 -42.70 40.88 25.14
C LYS A 247 -43.07 40.70 26.62
N LYS A 248 -42.10 40.89 27.52
CA LYS A 248 -42.23 40.64 28.99
C LYS A 248 -43.35 41.41 29.72
N SER A 249 -44.07 42.34 29.08
CA SER A 249 -44.93 43.33 29.74
C SER A 249 -46.45 43.03 29.78
N GLN A 250 -46.95 41.90 29.25
CA GLN A 250 -48.40 41.58 29.27
C GLN A 250 -48.72 40.16 29.77
N ILE A 251 -48.55 39.91 31.07
CA ILE A 251 -48.99 38.65 31.72
C ILE A 251 -49.76 39.00 33.01
N SER A 252 -51.03 38.56 33.15
CA SER A 252 -51.86 38.72 34.36
C SER A 252 -51.18 38.11 35.59
N ASN A 253 -51.38 38.61 36.82
CA ASN A 253 -50.70 38.07 38.03
C ASN A 253 -50.99 36.59 38.31
N ASP A 254 -52.19 36.08 37.98
CA ASP A 254 -52.52 34.65 38.14
C ASP A 254 -51.93 33.81 37.00
N GLU A 255 -51.96 34.32 35.76
CA GLU A 255 -51.25 33.71 34.63
C GLU A 255 -49.75 33.78 34.81
N ARG A 256 -49.23 34.81 35.49
CA ARG A 256 -47.83 35.01 35.83
C ARG A 256 -47.41 34.06 36.92
N LYS A 257 -48.26 33.77 37.90
CA LYS A 257 -47.98 32.77 38.93
C LYS A 257 -48.04 31.35 38.38
N GLU A 258 -49.03 31.06 37.52
CA GLU A 258 -49.14 29.76 36.84
C GLU A 258 -48.04 29.58 35.78
N PHE A 259 -47.65 30.67 35.10
CA PHE A 259 -46.51 30.72 34.19
C PHE A 259 -45.19 30.71 34.95
N GLU A 260 -45.04 31.32 36.11
CA GLU A 260 -43.86 31.26 36.98
C GLU A 260 -43.70 29.89 37.62
N ASP A 261 -44.79 29.20 37.97
CA ASP A 261 -44.76 27.82 38.46
C ASP A 261 -44.50 26.84 37.30
N ARG A 262 -45.11 27.04 36.13
CA ARG A 262 -44.76 26.27 34.91
C ARG A 262 -43.33 26.55 34.46
N ILE A 263 -42.86 27.80 34.51
CA ILE A 263 -41.48 28.18 34.24
C ILE A 263 -40.59 27.53 35.28
N ARG A 264 -40.88 27.57 36.58
CA ARG A 264 -40.05 26.96 37.61
C ARG A 264 -39.95 25.44 37.44
N ILE A 265 -41.07 24.77 37.15
CA ILE A 265 -41.09 23.33 36.86
C ILE A 265 -40.37 23.02 35.55
N THR A 266 -40.54 23.86 34.53
CA THR A 266 -39.90 23.69 33.21
C THR A 266 -38.41 24.02 33.29
N GLU A 267 -37.99 25.04 34.03
CA GLU A 267 -36.61 25.41 34.34
C GLU A 267 -35.94 24.35 35.18
N GLU A 268 -36.64 23.72 36.13
CA GLU A 268 -36.11 22.60 36.89
C GLU A 268 -35.93 21.37 35.99
N ARG A 269 -36.91 21.07 35.12
CA ARG A 269 -36.79 20.02 34.11
C ARG A 269 -35.69 20.32 33.09
N VAL A 270 -35.58 21.58 32.65
CA VAL A 270 -34.53 22.05 31.73
C VAL A 270 -33.18 21.98 32.42
N ARG A 271 -33.05 22.36 33.70
CA ARG A 271 -31.82 22.19 34.49
C ARG A 271 -31.43 20.73 34.59
N ILE A 272 -32.38 19.83 34.90
CA ILE A 272 -32.11 18.38 34.97
C ILE A 272 -31.70 17.84 33.60
N VAL A 273 -32.38 18.24 32.53
CA VAL A 273 -32.07 17.81 31.15
C VAL A 273 -30.77 18.42 30.66
N GLU A 274 -30.44 19.66 31.03
CA GLU A 274 -29.17 20.32 30.73
C GLU A 274 -28.03 19.68 31.52
N GLU A 275 -28.24 19.33 32.79
CA GLU A 275 -27.26 18.61 33.60
C GLU A 275 -27.03 17.20 33.04
N GLN A 276 -28.10 16.49 32.66
CA GLN A 276 -27.99 15.21 31.96
C GLN A 276 -27.26 15.37 30.63
N LYS A 277 -27.56 16.40 29.83
CA LYS A 277 -26.84 16.71 28.60
C LYS A 277 -25.37 17.04 28.85
N ARG A 278 -25.04 17.77 29.93
CA ARG A 278 -23.65 18.06 30.31
C ARG A 278 -22.92 16.78 30.67
N ILE A 279 -23.55 15.88 31.44
CA ILE A 279 -22.98 14.58 31.80
C ILE A 279 -22.81 13.70 30.56
N GLU A 280 -23.83 13.60 29.69
CA GLU A 280 -23.74 12.85 28.43
C GLU A 280 -22.68 13.43 27.50
N GLU A 281 -22.57 14.75 27.42
CA GLU A 281 -21.57 15.40 26.59
C GLU A 281 -20.16 15.23 27.17
N ASP A 282 -20.00 15.23 28.49
CA ASP A 282 -18.71 14.96 29.15
C ASP A 282 -18.31 13.47 28.98
N ILE A 283 -19.27 12.55 29.06
CA ILE A 283 -19.07 11.13 28.72
C ILE A 283 -18.69 10.99 27.24
N ARG A 284 -19.37 11.71 26.34
CA ARG A 284 -19.07 11.71 24.90
C ARG A 284 -17.67 12.25 24.63
N ARG A 285 -17.29 13.37 25.26
CA ARG A 285 -15.93 13.95 25.16
C ARG A 285 -14.88 12.98 25.67
N LYS A 286 -15.10 12.33 26.81
CA LYS A 286 -14.19 11.31 27.35
C LYS A 286 -14.08 10.09 26.44
N ALA A 287 -15.19 9.66 25.83
CA ALA A 287 -15.20 8.57 24.86
C ALA A 287 -14.51 8.93 23.54
N GLU A 288 -14.71 10.15 23.03
CA GLU A 288 -14.02 10.67 21.84
C GLU A 288 -12.52 10.84 22.09
N GLU A 289 -12.13 11.28 23.28
CA GLU A 289 -10.71 11.40 23.66
C GLU A 289 -10.07 10.02 23.81
N GLN A 290 -10.73 9.06 24.44
CA GLN A 290 -10.24 7.67 24.46
C GLN A 290 -10.15 7.07 23.06
N LYS A 291 -11.12 7.35 22.19
CA LYS A 291 -11.10 6.92 20.80
C LYS A 291 -9.93 7.55 20.05
N ARG A 292 -9.65 8.85 20.24
CA ARG A 292 -8.46 9.51 19.67
C ARG A 292 -7.16 8.91 20.17
N ILE A 293 -7.05 8.61 21.46
CA ILE A 293 -5.87 7.96 22.04
C ILE A 293 -5.70 6.56 21.46
N ALA A 294 -6.79 5.79 21.32
CA ALA A 294 -6.76 4.45 20.72
C ALA A 294 -6.36 4.50 19.24
N GLU A 295 -6.94 5.40 18.45
CA GLU A 295 -6.58 5.62 17.04
C GLU A 295 -5.12 6.05 16.89
N LYS A 296 -4.62 6.93 17.77
CA LYS A 296 -3.21 7.34 17.77
C LYS A 296 -2.28 6.18 18.13
N ARG A 297 -2.64 5.36 19.12
CA ARG A 297 -1.90 4.13 19.47
C ARG A 297 -1.90 3.14 18.31
N GLN A 298 -3.02 2.96 17.63
CA GLN A 298 -3.13 2.09 16.46
C GLN A 298 -2.26 2.58 15.31
N ARG A 299 -2.32 3.88 14.97
CA ARG A 299 -1.44 4.47 13.94
C ARG A 299 0.03 4.29 14.27
N ASN A 300 0.44 4.59 15.51
CA ASN A 300 1.82 4.39 15.93
C ASN A 300 2.25 2.91 15.87
N ALA A 301 1.35 1.98 16.19
CA ALA A 301 1.62 0.54 16.09
C ALA A 301 1.73 0.07 14.63
N GLU A 302 0.85 0.55 13.74
CA GLU A 302 0.90 0.27 12.31
C GLU A 302 2.14 0.85 11.64
N GLU A 303 2.54 2.07 12.03
CA GLU A 303 3.74 2.73 11.53
C GLU A 303 5.02 2.04 12.04
N GLY A 304 5.03 1.63 13.31
CA GLY A 304 6.10 0.77 13.85
C GLY A 304 6.20 -0.57 13.15
N LYS A 305 5.06 -1.19 12.80
CA LYS A 305 5.02 -2.45 12.05
C LYS A 305 5.55 -2.27 10.62
N ARG A 306 5.11 -1.23 9.91
CA ARG A 306 5.61 -0.91 8.56
C ARG A 306 7.12 -0.64 8.56
N SER A 307 7.61 0.13 9.54
CA SER A 307 9.04 0.40 9.67
C SER A 307 9.84 -0.89 9.91
N ALA A 308 9.35 -1.81 10.75
CA ALA A 308 9.98 -3.11 10.97
C ALA A 308 9.95 -4.00 9.71
N GLU A 309 8.83 -4.05 9.00
CA GLU A 309 8.67 -4.78 7.72
C GLU A 309 9.62 -4.24 6.64
N GLU A 310 9.76 -2.91 6.52
CA GLU A 310 10.72 -2.26 5.63
C GLU A 310 12.18 -2.59 6.00
N GLN A 311 12.50 -2.63 7.29
CA GLN A 311 13.84 -2.93 7.77
C GLN A 311 14.23 -4.38 7.46
N VAL A 312 13.31 -5.33 7.67
CA VAL A 312 13.49 -6.75 7.28
C VAL A 312 13.67 -6.87 5.78
N THR A 313 12.85 -6.18 4.98
CA THR A 313 12.93 -6.21 3.52
C THR A 313 14.28 -5.66 3.02
N ARG A 314 14.76 -4.54 3.59
CA ARG A 314 16.08 -4.00 3.25
C ARG A 314 17.21 -4.97 3.57
N LEU A 315 17.19 -5.60 4.75
CA LEU A 315 18.20 -6.57 5.14
C LEU A 315 18.18 -7.81 4.23
N GLN A 316 17.00 -8.24 3.79
CA GLN A 316 16.84 -9.33 2.83
C GLN A 316 17.48 -8.97 1.48
N ILE A 317 17.13 -7.80 0.93
CA ILE A 317 17.67 -7.29 -0.34
C ILE A 317 19.18 -7.10 -0.25
N GLU A 318 19.69 -6.57 0.86
CA GLU A 318 21.13 -6.37 1.05
C GLU A 318 21.89 -7.69 1.10
N LYS A 319 21.34 -8.71 1.78
CA LYS A 319 21.92 -10.06 1.83
C LYS A 319 21.91 -10.73 0.45
N GLU A 320 20.81 -10.60 -0.28
CA GLU A 320 20.66 -11.15 -1.64
C GLU A 320 21.58 -10.43 -2.63
N THR A 321 21.72 -9.11 -2.51
CA THR A 321 22.67 -8.31 -3.30
C THR A 321 24.11 -8.71 -3.00
N GLN A 322 24.46 -8.95 -1.73
CA GLN A 322 25.78 -9.45 -1.35
C GLN A 322 26.05 -10.84 -1.91
N LEU A 323 25.06 -11.73 -1.89
CA LEU A 323 25.16 -13.06 -2.48
C LEU A 323 25.33 -13.00 -4.00
N ASN A 324 24.51 -12.20 -4.70
CA ASN A 324 24.59 -12.02 -6.15
C ASN A 324 25.92 -11.38 -6.55
N ASN A 325 26.43 -10.42 -5.77
CA ASN A 325 27.77 -9.88 -5.98
C ASN A 325 28.86 -10.95 -5.78
N LEU A 326 28.67 -11.89 -4.84
CA LEU A 326 29.56 -13.04 -4.63
C LEU A 326 29.56 -13.98 -5.84
N ILE A 327 28.38 -14.21 -6.43
CA ILE A 327 28.18 -15.04 -7.62
C ILE A 327 28.85 -14.40 -8.84
N HIS A 328 28.67 -13.08 -9.03
CA HIS A 328 29.13 -12.36 -10.23
C HIS A 328 30.57 -11.83 -10.18
N GLN A 329 31.24 -11.79 -9.02
CA GLN A 329 32.65 -11.33 -8.89
C GLN A 329 33.71 -12.42 -9.17
N THR A 330 33.31 -13.60 -9.62
CA THR A 330 34.16 -14.80 -9.83
C THR A 330 35.17 -14.70 -10.99
N GLY A 331 35.49 -13.49 -11.46
CA GLY A 331 36.38 -13.25 -12.60
C GLY A 331 37.89 -13.31 -12.31
N GLN A 332 38.36 -13.11 -11.07
CA GLN A 332 39.82 -12.94 -10.82
C GLN A 332 40.39 -13.50 -9.49
N SER A 333 39.58 -14.11 -8.62
CA SER A 333 40.06 -14.80 -7.41
C SER A 333 39.14 -15.97 -7.09
N GLY A 334 39.70 -17.17 -6.91
CA GLY A 334 38.92 -18.39 -6.66
C GLY A 334 38.06 -18.29 -5.40
N ILE A 335 36.93 -19.02 -5.37
CA ILE A 335 35.96 -19.00 -4.27
C ILE A 335 36.62 -19.47 -2.97
N THR A 336 36.56 -18.61 -1.95
CA THR A 336 37.14 -18.85 -0.63
C THR A 336 36.31 -19.82 0.20
N PHE A 337 36.92 -20.41 1.24
CA PHE A 337 36.23 -21.31 2.17
C PHE A 337 34.99 -20.67 2.83
N ALA A 338 35.07 -19.39 3.20
CA ALA A 338 33.95 -18.67 3.80
C ALA A 338 32.78 -18.51 2.82
N GLN A 339 33.08 -18.21 1.55
CA GLN A 339 32.07 -18.12 0.49
C GLN A 339 31.40 -19.47 0.27
N TRP A 340 32.17 -20.57 0.19
CA TRP A 340 31.60 -21.91 0.12
C TRP A 340 30.74 -22.29 1.33
N THR A 341 31.04 -21.75 2.50
CA THR A 341 30.27 -21.99 3.73
C THR A 341 28.91 -21.32 3.66
N GLU A 342 28.84 -20.08 3.16
CA GLU A 342 27.57 -19.37 2.98
C GLU A 342 26.71 -20.02 1.89
N LEU A 343 27.31 -20.41 0.75
CA LEU A 343 26.60 -21.15 -0.31
C LEU A 343 26.02 -22.48 0.23
N ALA A 344 26.80 -23.23 1.01
CA ALA A 344 26.31 -24.46 1.62
C ALA A 344 25.15 -24.24 2.60
N LYS A 345 25.12 -23.12 3.33
CA LYS A 345 23.98 -22.76 4.20
C LYS A 345 22.74 -22.42 3.38
N GLU A 346 22.90 -21.71 2.28
CA GLU A 346 21.81 -21.33 1.37
C GLU A 346 21.10 -22.58 0.82
N MET A 347 21.89 -23.55 0.33
CA MET A 347 21.36 -24.83 -0.19
C MET A 347 20.63 -25.70 0.85
N LYS A 348 20.79 -25.43 2.14
CA LYS A 348 20.14 -26.19 3.23
C LYS A 348 18.80 -25.59 3.64
N LYS A 349 18.35 -24.50 3.01
CA LYS A 349 17.04 -23.93 3.31
C LYS A 349 15.94 -24.93 2.96
N PRO A 350 14.97 -25.15 3.85
CA PRO A 350 13.80 -25.95 3.53
C PRO A 350 12.94 -25.21 2.50
N PHE A 351 12.09 -25.94 1.79
CA PHE A 351 11.02 -25.35 0.99
C PHE A 351 10.20 -24.36 1.83
N GLY A 352 9.78 -23.27 1.19
CA GLY A 352 9.01 -22.19 1.77
C GLY A 352 7.55 -22.55 2.00
N ILE A 353 6.77 -21.56 2.43
CA ILE A 353 5.36 -21.73 2.80
C ILE A 353 4.46 -21.80 1.55
N ASN A 354 4.96 -21.31 0.41
CA ASN A 354 4.23 -21.24 -0.85
C ASN A 354 5.09 -21.64 -2.06
N GLU A 355 4.44 -21.81 -3.20
CA GLU A 355 5.09 -22.25 -4.45
C GLU A 355 6.08 -21.23 -5.00
N GLN A 356 5.88 -19.93 -4.77
CA GLN A 356 6.78 -18.90 -5.25
C GLN A 356 8.10 -18.88 -4.46
N GLU A 357 8.05 -19.04 -3.14
CA GLU A 357 9.24 -19.23 -2.31
C GLU A 357 9.98 -20.51 -2.68
N ASN A 358 9.25 -21.60 -2.95
CA ASN A 358 9.88 -22.85 -3.42
C ASN A 358 10.62 -22.64 -4.73
N LYS A 359 10.03 -21.90 -5.67
CA LYS A 359 10.66 -21.61 -6.96
C LYS A 359 11.93 -20.77 -6.79
N GLN A 360 11.93 -19.78 -5.89
CA GLN A 360 13.13 -18.99 -5.60
C GLN A 360 14.25 -19.84 -4.97
N ILE A 361 13.90 -20.79 -4.09
CA ILE A 361 14.86 -21.73 -3.51
C ILE A 361 15.42 -22.68 -4.59
N GLU A 362 14.56 -23.18 -5.47
CA GLU A 362 14.95 -24.00 -6.62
C GLU A 362 15.93 -23.25 -7.53
N GLU A 363 15.57 -22.05 -7.99
CA GLU A 363 16.40 -21.20 -8.85
C GLU A 363 17.75 -20.87 -8.19
N SER A 364 17.77 -20.50 -6.91
CA SER A 364 19.03 -20.20 -6.19
C SER A 364 19.95 -21.43 -6.08
N ILE A 365 19.40 -22.61 -5.82
CA ILE A 365 20.20 -23.85 -5.73
C ILE A 365 20.75 -24.24 -7.10
N GLU A 366 19.98 -24.04 -8.16
CA GLU A 366 20.42 -24.27 -9.54
C GLU A 366 21.61 -23.37 -9.88
N GLU A 367 21.54 -22.08 -9.58
CA GLU A 367 22.66 -21.13 -9.78
C GLU A 367 23.92 -21.54 -9.01
N ILE A 368 23.76 -22.01 -7.77
CA ILE A 368 24.89 -22.52 -6.98
C ILE A 368 25.47 -23.78 -7.64
N CYS A 369 24.63 -24.68 -8.15
CA CYS A 369 25.08 -25.88 -8.84
C CYS A 369 25.82 -25.57 -10.16
N GLU A 370 25.37 -24.55 -10.91
CA GLU A 370 26.06 -24.05 -12.10
C GLU A 370 27.43 -23.46 -11.73
N MET A 371 27.51 -22.66 -10.66
CA MET A 371 28.78 -22.13 -10.16
C MET A 371 29.77 -23.23 -9.78
N ILE A 372 29.31 -24.32 -9.15
CA ILE A 372 30.15 -25.50 -8.87
C ILE A 372 30.69 -26.08 -10.18
N GLY A 373 29.84 -26.17 -11.20
CA GLY A 373 30.22 -26.57 -12.55
C GLY A 373 31.31 -25.66 -13.13
N ASP A 374 31.08 -24.36 -13.17
CA ASP A 374 32.04 -23.38 -13.69
C ASP A 374 33.37 -23.42 -12.94
N THR A 375 33.33 -23.73 -11.64
CA THR A 375 34.52 -23.79 -10.80
C THR A 375 35.34 -25.06 -11.02
N PHE A 376 34.70 -26.23 -11.13
CA PHE A 376 35.42 -27.52 -11.07
C PHE A 376 35.40 -28.34 -12.35
N LYS A 377 34.51 -28.05 -13.30
CA LYS A 377 34.43 -28.80 -14.56
C LYS A 377 35.77 -28.75 -15.29
N ASP A 378 36.27 -29.93 -15.62
CA ASP A 378 37.52 -30.15 -16.37
C ASP A 378 38.76 -29.46 -15.77
N LYS A 379 38.72 -29.13 -14.46
CA LYS A 379 39.78 -28.39 -13.74
C LYS A 379 40.39 -29.23 -12.63
N GLU A 380 41.72 -29.23 -12.55
CA GLU A 380 42.49 -29.88 -11.47
C GLU A 380 42.63 -28.97 -10.24
N ASP A 381 41.51 -28.61 -9.61
CA ASP A 381 41.50 -27.79 -8.39
C ASP A 381 41.19 -28.63 -7.14
N GLU A 382 42.19 -29.37 -6.66
CA GLU A 382 42.04 -30.17 -5.44
C GLU A 382 41.79 -29.31 -4.20
N ARG A 383 42.43 -28.13 -4.12
CA ARG A 383 42.29 -27.25 -2.96
C ARG A 383 40.88 -26.67 -2.87
N GLY A 384 40.33 -26.19 -3.99
CA GLY A 384 38.96 -25.69 -4.06
C GLY A 384 37.94 -26.78 -3.75
N ARG A 385 38.10 -27.99 -4.31
CA ARG A 385 37.22 -29.13 -3.98
C ARG A 385 37.28 -29.49 -2.50
N LYS A 386 38.49 -29.53 -1.92
CA LYS A 386 38.65 -29.79 -0.48
C LYS A 386 37.90 -28.75 0.34
N ASN A 387 38.08 -27.47 0.01
CA ASN A 387 37.41 -26.38 0.72
C ASN A 387 35.89 -26.45 0.58
N SER A 388 35.36 -26.73 -0.62
CA SER A 388 33.92 -26.82 -0.86
C SER A 388 33.28 -28.01 -0.15
N ILE A 389 33.97 -29.17 -0.11
CA ILE A 389 33.49 -30.33 0.65
C ILE A 389 33.54 -30.06 2.15
N GLN A 390 34.62 -29.46 2.65
CA GLN A 390 34.77 -29.18 4.08
C GLN A 390 33.84 -28.06 4.57
N SER A 391 33.38 -27.16 3.70
CA SER A 391 32.38 -26.14 4.04
C SER A 391 30.96 -26.70 4.15
N GLY A 392 30.74 -27.97 3.77
CA GLY A 392 29.46 -28.65 3.87
C GLY A 392 28.64 -28.68 2.59
N LEU A 393 29.22 -28.31 1.44
CA LEU A 393 28.53 -28.26 0.14
C LEU A 393 28.10 -29.65 -0.33
N ALA A 394 28.96 -30.66 -0.12
CA ALA A 394 28.64 -32.05 -0.44
C ALA A 394 27.45 -32.55 0.38
N GLU A 395 27.41 -32.25 1.69
CA GLU A 395 26.28 -32.58 2.57
C GLU A 395 25.00 -31.87 2.14
N SER A 396 25.06 -30.62 1.68
CA SER A 396 23.90 -29.90 1.16
C SER A 396 23.30 -30.61 -0.06
N LEU A 397 24.14 -30.98 -1.04
CA LEU A 397 23.69 -31.74 -2.21
C LEU A 397 23.12 -33.12 -1.83
N ILE A 398 23.76 -33.84 -0.89
CA ILE A 398 23.26 -35.13 -0.39
C ILE A 398 21.89 -34.95 0.29
N LEU A 399 21.69 -33.87 1.04
CA LEU A 399 20.41 -33.54 1.69
C LEU A 399 19.32 -33.31 0.64
N ILE A 400 19.60 -32.50 -0.39
CA ILE A 400 18.71 -32.27 -1.52
C ILE A 400 18.33 -33.60 -2.17
N PHE A 401 19.30 -34.43 -2.51
CA PHE A 401 19.06 -35.74 -3.14
C PHE A 401 18.23 -36.69 -2.26
N THR A 402 18.28 -36.52 -0.95
CA THR A 402 17.54 -37.36 -0.01
C THR A 402 16.13 -36.84 0.25
N GLN A 403 15.93 -35.52 0.30
CA GLN A 403 14.70 -34.91 0.81
C GLN A 403 13.78 -34.33 -0.26
N TRP A 404 14.32 -33.81 -1.36
CA TRP A 404 13.49 -33.17 -2.39
C TRP A 404 12.62 -34.18 -3.15
N PRO A 405 11.42 -33.81 -3.61
CA PRO A 405 10.69 -34.60 -4.61
C PRO A 405 11.59 -34.92 -5.81
N LEU A 406 11.57 -36.16 -6.31
CA LEU A 406 12.50 -36.59 -7.37
C LEU A 406 12.34 -35.76 -8.64
N ASP A 407 11.11 -35.38 -8.99
CA ASP A 407 10.76 -34.56 -10.15
C ASP A 407 11.31 -33.12 -10.09
N LYS A 408 11.72 -32.66 -8.91
CA LYS A 408 12.41 -31.37 -8.71
C LYS A 408 13.93 -31.46 -8.82
N ILE A 409 14.49 -32.67 -8.87
CA ILE A 409 15.94 -32.87 -8.98
C ILE A 409 16.34 -32.90 -10.45
N MET A 410 16.76 -31.74 -10.95
CA MET A 410 17.26 -31.61 -12.32
C MET A 410 18.71 -32.11 -12.49
N GLU A 411 19.11 -32.30 -13.75
CA GLU A 411 20.46 -32.76 -14.13
C GLU A 411 21.57 -31.89 -13.51
N VAL A 412 21.38 -30.58 -13.42
CA VAL A 412 22.36 -29.62 -12.87
C VAL A 412 22.80 -29.97 -11.45
N HIS A 413 21.88 -30.42 -10.59
CA HIS A 413 22.18 -30.83 -9.22
C HIS A 413 23.10 -32.07 -9.20
N SER A 414 22.74 -33.08 -9.99
CA SER A 414 23.52 -34.32 -10.09
C SER A 414 24.89 -34.10 -10.71
N LYS A 415 25.01 -33.19 -11.68
CA LYS A 415 26.29 -32.77 -12.30
C LYS A 415 27.18 -32.05 -11.30
N ALA A 416 26.63 -31.15 -10.50
CA ALA A 416 27.38 -30.43 -9.47
C ALA A 416 28.08 -31.40 -8.52
N PHE A 417 27.37 -32.42 -8.04
CA PHE A 417 27.98 -33.46 -7.21
C PHE A 417 29.06 -34.25 -7.96
N LEU A 418 28.81 -34.62 -9.23
CA LEU A 418 29.80 -35.31 -10.06
C LEU A 418 31.12 -34.52 -10.18
N TYR A 419 31.06 -33.21 -10.35
CA TYR A 419 32.27 -32.36 -10.44
C TYR A 419 33.08 -32.29 -9.14
N LEU A 420 32.47 -32.57 -7.99
CA LEU A 420 33.21 -32.75 -6.74
C LEU A 420 34.01 -34.06 -6.73
N THR A 421 33.61 -35.06 -7.53
CA THR A 421 34.29 -36.36 -7.61
C THR A 421 35.42 -36.41 -8.63
N VAL A 422 35.46 -35.51 -9.64
CA VAL A 422 36.41 -35.61 -10.77
C VAL A 422 36.79 -34.26 -11.40
N PRO A 423 38.05 -34.09 -11.89
CA PRO A 423 39.24 -34.90 -11.60
C PRO A 423 39.72 -34.70 -10.15
N SER A 424 39.62 -35.72 -9.30
CA SER A 424 40.01 -35.62 -7.88
C SER A 424 40.91 -36.77 -7.44
N GLY A 425 41.86 -36.49 -6.53
CA GLY A 425 42.72 -37.48 -5.90
C GLY A 425 42.05 -38.21 -4.72
N ASN A 426 42.80 -39.14 -4.13
CA ASN A 426 42.31 -40.05 -3.07
C ASN A 426 41.79 -39.29 -1.83
N GLN A 427 42.42 -38.16 -1.47
CA GLN A 427 42.01 -37.37 -0.30
C GLN A 427 40.60 -36.79 -0.45
N ILE A 428 40.26 -36.26 -1.63
CA ILE A 428 38.93 -35.70 -1.92
C ILE A 428 37.87 -36.79 -1.82
N THR A 429 38.18 -37.97 -2.35
CA THR A 429 37.23 -39.09 -2.33
C THR A 429 37.00 -39.65 -0.93
N LEU A 430 38.05 -39.72 -0.09
CA LEU A 430 37.91 -40.07 1.32
C LEU A 430 37.02 -39.07 2.06
N LEU A 431 37.22 -37.77 1.85
CA LEU A 431 36.38 -36.72 2.43
C LEU A 431 34.92 -36.85 1.98
N LEU A 432 34.67 -37.13 0.69
CA LEU A 432 33.32 -37.35 0.19
C LEU A 432 32.67 -38.58 0.83
N PHE A 433 33.40 -39.68 0.98
CA PHE A 433 32.89 -40.89 1.63
C PHE A 433 32.50 -40.64 3.09
N GLU A 434 33.28 -39.86 3.84
CA GLU A 434 32.96 -39.43 5.21
C GLU A 434 31.62 -38.68 5.30
N LYS A 435 31.20 -38.02 4.20
CA LYS A 435 29.90 -37.31 4.13
C LYS A 435 28.70 -38.23 3.92
N LYS A 436 28.91 -39.55 3.88
CA LYS A 436 27.87 -40.59 3.68
C LYS A 436 27.04 -40.35 2.40
N PRO A 437 27.68 -40.27 1.22
CA PRO A 437 27.04 -39.78 0.00
C PRO A 437 26.06 -40.79 -0.61
N PHE A 438 26.18 -42.07 -0.28
CA PHE A 438 25.45 -43.13 -0.95
C PHE A 438 23.93 -43.06 -0.73
N ALA A 439 23.44 -42.60 0.42
CA ALA A 439 21.98 -42.55 0.66
C ALA A 439 21.26 -41.67 -0.37
N GLY A 440 21.75 -40.44 -0.57
CA GLY A 440 21.22 -39.52 -1.58
C GLY A 440 21.47 -40.01 -3.00
N LEU A 441 22.70 -40.42 -3.33
CA LEU A 441 23.04 -40.87 -4.69
C LEU A 441 22.27 -42.13 -5.12
N LEU A 442 22.04 -43.08 -4.21
CA LEU A 442 21.26 -44.29 -4.49
C LEU A 442 19.79 -43.98 -4.75
N ARG A 443 19.23 -42.95 -4.12
CA ARG A 443 17.85 -42.48 -4.40
C ARG A 443 17.73 -41.92 -5.82
N LEU A 444 18.76 -41.25 -6.33
CA LEU A 444 18.77 -40.73 -7.70
C LEU A 444 18.76 -41.83 -8.77
N LEU A 445 19.11 -43.07 -8.44
CA LEU A 445 19.05 -44.17 -9.41
C LEU A 445 17.60 -44.49 -9.82
N ASP A 446 16.62 -44.12 -8.99
CA ASP A 446 15.19 -44.30 -9.26
C ASP A 446 14.60 -43.18 -10.14
N HIS A 447 15.42 -42.19 -10.52
CA HIS A 447 14.99 -41.05 -11.34
C HIS A 447 14.62 -41.47 -12.78
N THR A 448 13.71 -40.71 -13.40
CA THR A 448 13.21 -40.95 -14.77
C THR A 448 14.18 -40.42 -15.83
N ASP A 449 14.82 -39.28 -15.58
CA ASP A 449 15.87 -38.72 -16.43
C ASP A 449 17.16 -39.56 -16.36
N ARG A 450 17.56 -40.11 -17.52
CA ARG A 450 18.76 -40.92 -17.68
C ARG A 450 20.07 -40.18 -17.36
N TYR A 451 20.11 -38.86 -17.51
CA TYR A 451 21.30 -38.07 -17.24
C TYR A 451 21.52 -37.90 -15.74
N VAL A 452 20.45 -37.63 -14.97
CA VAL A 452 20.49 -37.63 -13.49
C VAL A 452 20.98 -38.99 -12.98
N VAL A 453 20.40 -40.07 -13.49
CA VAL A 453 20.81 -41.44 -13.14
C VAL A 453 22.28 -41.69 -13.51
N GLY A 454 22.70 -41.24 -14.70
CA GLY A 454 24.08 -41.35 -15.20
C GLY A 454 25.10 -40.65 -14.30
N ASN A 455 24.82 -39.40 -13.91
CA ASN A 455 25.70 -38.63 -13.03
C ASN A 455 25.76 -39.24 -11.62
N ALA A 456 24.65 -39.77 -11.12
CA ALA A 456 24.60 -40.45 -9.83
C ALA A 456 25.43 -41.73 -9.81
N ILE A 457 25.26 -42.62 -10.81
CA ILE A 457 26.05 -43.86 -10.87
C ILE A 457 27.54 -43.58 -11.13
N ALA A 458 27.86 -42.54 -11.92
CA ALA A 458 29.23 -42.07 -12.11
C ALA A 458 29.87 -41.58 -10.80
N SER A 459 29.12 -40.80 -10.01
CA SER A 459 29.59 -40.31 -8.71
C SER A 459 29.83 -41.47 -7.73
N ILE A 460 28.90 -42.43 -7.66
CA ILE A 460 29.05 -43.67 -6.87
C ILE A 460 30.31 -44.43 -7.29
N HIS A 461 30.49 -44.62 -8.60
CA HIS A 461 31.62 -45.30 -9.19
C HIS A 461 32.96 -44.65 -8.84
N ASN A 462 33.06 -43.32 -8.99
CA ASN A 462 34.27 -42.57 -8.67
C ASN A 462 34.65 -42.74 -7.20
N ILE A 463 33.66 -42.74 -6.30
CA ILE A 463 33.88 -42.99 -4.87
C ILE A 463 34.36 -44.42 -4.62
N ILE A 464 33.70 -45.41 -5.22
CA ILE A 464 34.05 -46.83 -5.07
C ILE A 464 35.48 -47.11 -5.58
N ILE A 465 35.82 -46.65 -6.77
CA ILE A 465 37.13 -46.97 -7.39
C ILE A 465 38.29 -46.41 -6.59
N ARG A 466 38.20 -45.24 -5.96
CA ARG A 466 39.31 -44.77 -5.12
C ARG A 466 39.44 -45.58 -3.84
N GLY A 467 38.34 -46.10 -3.29
CA GLY A 467 38.37 -47.07 -2.20
C GLY A 467 39.17 -48.33 -2.55
N PHE A 468 39.18 -48.71 -3.83
CA PHE A 468 39.93 -49.85 -4.33
C PHE A 468 41.44 -49.77 -3.99
N ASP A 469 42.04 -48.58 -4.14
CA ASP A 469 43.49 -48.36 -3.98
C ASP A 469 43.94 -48.26 -2.51
N THR A 470 43.00 -48.21 -1.57
CA THR A 470 43.30 -48.02 -0.13
C THR A 470 43.59 -49.31 0.63
N THR A 471 43.33 -50.47 0.03
CA THR A 471 43.34 -51.79 0.69
C THR A 471 43.85 -52.86 -0.29
N ARG A 472 44.33 -54.00 0.23
CA ARG A 472 44.95 -55.03 -0.62
C ARG A 472 43.89 -55.72 -1.49
N ILE A 473 44.28 -56.19 -2.68
CA ILE A 473 43.34 -56.85 -3.61
C ILE A 473 42.68 -58.10 -3.00
N SER A 474 43.38 -58.79 -2.09
CA SER A 474 42.90 -59.97 -1.37
C SER A 474 41.92 -59.64 -0.23
N GLU A 475 41.75 -58.37 0.11
CA GLU A 475 40.87 -57.91 1.18
C GLU A 475 39.51 -57.46 0.62
N PRO A 476 38.40 -57.62 1.38
CA PRO A 476 37.10 -57.08 0.99
C PRO A 476 37.13 -55.58 0.69
N HIS A 477 36.23 -55.10 -0.17
CA HIS A 477 36.17 -53.68 -0.52
C HIS A 477 35.71 -52.81 0.68
N PRO A 478 36.40 -51.71 1.02
CA PRO A 478 36.10 -50.91 2.22
C PRO A 478 34.71 -50.26 2.19
N HIS A 479 34.18 -49.99 1.01
CA HIS A 479 32.86 -49.38 0.83
C HIS A 479 31.70 -50.40 0.71
N TYR A 480 31.99 -51.70 0.73
CA TYR A 480 30.93 -52.72 0.67
C TYR A 480 29.92 -52.58 1.82
N PRO A 481 30.33 -52.46 3.10
CA PRO A 481 29.37 -52.43 4.21
C PRO A 481 28.35 -51.30 4.08
N ALA A 482 28.82 -50.09 3.77
CA ALA A 482 27.95 -48.92 3.59
C ALA A 482 26.96 -49.08 2.43
N MET A 483 27.39 -49.68 1.30
CA MET A 483 26.50 -49.96 0.18
C MET A 483 25.48 -51.06 0.52
N ALA A 484 25.89 -52.10 1.23
CA ALA A 484 25.01 -53.20 1.61
C ALA A 484 23.94 -52.78 2.63
N GLU A 485 24.32 -51.98 3.63
CA GLU A 485 23.41 -51.46 4.66
C GLU A 485 22.27 -50.64 4.05
N LEU A 486 22.54 -49.91 2.97
CA LEU A 486 21.55 -49.07 2.27
C LEU A 486 20.76 -49.82 1.18
N GLY A 487 20.94 -51.13 1.03
CA GLY A 487 20.38 -51.90 -0.10
C GLY A 487 20.89 -51.44 -1.47
N GLY A 488 22.06 -50.77 -1.50
CA GLY A 488 22.63 -50.16 -2.68
C GLY A 488 23.14 -51.17 -3.71
N ILE A 489 23.49 -52.39 -3.28
CA ILE A 489 23.92 -53.47 -4.17
C ILE A 489 22.76 -53.90 -5.07
N GLU A 490 21.59 -54.14 -4.48
CA GLU A 490 20.37 -54.54 -5.16
C GLU A 490 19.90 -53.42 -6.10
N LYS A 491 19.86 -52.17 -5.63
CA LYS A 491 19.52 -51.00 -6.47
C LYS A 491 20.45 -50.83 -7.67
N THR A 492 21.76 -50.99 -7.47
CA THR A 492 22.74 -50.90 -8.58
C THR A 492 22.53 -52.05 -9.58
N PHE A 493 22.15 -53.24 -9.10
CA PHE A 493 21.84 -54.37 -9.99
C PHE A 493 20.51 -54.19 -10.73
N GLU A 494 19.51 -53.58 -10.12
CA GLU A 494 18.28 -53.19 -10.79
C GLU A 494 18.56 -52.19 -11.91
N LEU A 495 19.38 -51.16 -11.66
CA LEU A 495 19.82 -50.21 -12.69
C LEU A 495 20.55 -50.90 -13.84
N PHE A 496 21.48 -51.81 -13.53
CA PHE A 496 22.16 -52.64 -14.52
C PHE A 496 21.17 -53.40 -15.42
N ASN A 497 20.08 -53.93 -14.85
CA ASN A 497 19.05 -54.65 -15.60
C ASN A 497 18.11 -53.71 -16.38
N ARG A 498 17.86 -52.48 -15.91
CA ARG A 498 17.05 -51.47 -16.60
C ARG A 498 17.68 -51.02 -17.93
N ASN A 499 19.02 -51.04 -18.03
CA ASN A 499 19.75 -50.80 -19.28
C ASN A 499 19.36 -49.47 -19.97
N LEU A 500 19.31 -48.37 -19.21
CA LEU A 500 18.92 -47.04 -19.72
C LEU A 500 19.92 -46.43 -20.73
N GLY A 501 21.13 -46.97 -20.77
CA GLY A 501 22.21 -46.60 -21.69
C GLY A 501 23.44 -47.49 -21.45
N THR A 502 24.36 -47.50 -22.41
CA THR A 502 25.62 -48.26 -22.30
C THR A 502 26.42 -47.82 -21.07
N TYR A 503 26.63 -46.51 -20.93
CA TYR A 503 27.40 -45.93 -19.83
C TYR A 503 26.89 -46.35 -18.44
N SER A 504 25.60 -46.16 -18.15
CA SER A 504 25.05 -46.48 -16.82
C SER A 504 25.06 -47.97 -16.53
N ARG A 505 24.85 -48.82 -17.55
CA ARG A 505 24.93 -50.28 -17.42
C ARG A 505 26.36 -50.75 -17.17
N ASP A 506 27.32 -50.25 -17.94
CA ASP A 506 28.73 -50.63 -17.83
C ASP A 506 29.26 -50.22 -16.45
N THR A 507 29.00 -48.98 -16.06
CA THR A 507 29.37 -48.42 -14.75
C THR A 507 28.74 -49.22 -13.61
N SER A 508 27.46 -49.61 -13.72
CA SER A 508 26.79 -50.42 -12.70
C SER A 508 27.44 -51.80 -12.53
N ALA A 509 27.82 -52.46 -13.64
CA ALA A 509 28.51 -53.75 -13.59
C ALA A 509 29.89 -53.63 -12.92
N ILE A 510 30.63 -52.58 -13.24
CA ILE A 510 31.94 -52.27 -12.64
C ILE A 510 31.78 -51.99 -11.14
N CYS A 511 30.80 -51.16 -10.73
CA CYS A 511 30.51 -50.88 -9.32
C CYS A 511 30.23 -52.16 -8.53
N ILE A 512 29.31 -53.00 -9.01
CA ILE A 512 28.96 -54.26 -8.34
C ILE A 512 30.20 -55.15 -8.25
N GLY A 513 30.91 -55.35 -9.35
CA GLY A 513 32.09 -56.21 -9.35
C GLY A 513 33.18 -55.72 -8.40
N SER A 514 33.42 -54.41 -8.34
CA SER A 514 34.41 -53.80 -7.46
C SER A 514 34.04 -53.93 -5.98
N LEU A 515 32.76 -53.74 -5.63
CA LEU A 515 32.27 -53.95 -4.26
C LEU A 515 32.47 -55.39 -3.79
N PHE A 516 32.25 -56.38 -4.66
CA PHE A 516 32.43 -57.80 -4.36
C PHE A 516 33.89 -58.29 -4.48
N ARG A 517 34.88 -57.40 -4.47
CA ARG A 517 36.29 -57.78 -4.40
C ARG A 517 36.52 -58.76 -3.23
N ALA A 518 37.21 -59.87 -3.52
CA ALA A 518 37.51 -60.94 -2.56
C ALA A 518 36.28 -61.50 -1.81
N ARG A 519 35.06 -61.24 -2.28
CA ARG A 519 33.80 -61.68 -1.66
C ARG A 519 32.94 -62.40 -2.66
N GLU A 520 32.25 -63.46 -2.21
CA GLU A 520 31.31 -64.17 -3.07
C GLU A 520 30.11 -63.28 -3.44
N ILE A 521 29.73 -63.23 -4.72
CA ILE A 521 28.41 -62.74 -5.14
C ILE A 521 27.40 -63.88 -4.94
N SER A 522 26.79 -63.99 -3.77
CA SER A 522 25.91 -65.13 -3.42
C SER A 522 24.67 -65.23 -4.32
N ASN A 523 24.16 -64.11 -4.82
CA ASN A 523 23.06 -64.11 -5.79
C ASN A 523 23.55 -64.64 -7.14
N LYS A 524 23.18 -65.88 -7.45
CA LYS A 524 23.59 -66.58 -8.69
C LYS A 524 23.25 -65.80 -9.97
N LYS A 525 22.06 -65.17 -10.04
CA LYS A 525 21.62 -64.41 -11.21
C LYS A 525 22.48 -63.15 -11.39
N MET A 526 22.76 -62.43 -10.30
CA MET A 526 23.64 -61.26 -10.31
C MET A 526 25.05 -61.65 -10.74
N ARG A 527 25.61 -62.69 -10.11
CA ARG A 527 26.95 -63.21 -10.41
C ARG A 527 27.11 -63.53 -11.89
N GLN A 528 26.20 -64.32 -12.46
CA GLN A 528 26.23 -64.72 -13.86
C GLN A 528 26.11 -63.52 -14.81
N LYS A 529 25.13 -62.64 -14.58
CA LYS A 529 24.87 -61.50 -15.47
C LYS A 529 26.00 -60.47 -15.44
N VAL A 530 26.47 -60.09 -14.26
CA VAL A 530 27.52 -59.08 -14.09
C VAL A 530 28.85 -59.62 -14.63
N ILE A 531 29.25 -60.85 -14.31
CA ILE A 531 30.49 -61.43 -14.82
C ILE A 531 30.45 -61.58 -16.35
N LYS A 532 29.33 -62.04 -16.92
CA LYS A 532 29.16 -62.11 -18.37
C LYS A 532 29.37 -60.75 -19.03
N HIS A 533 28.78 -59.70 -18.48
CA HIS A 533 28.89 -58.34 -19.01
C HIS A 533 30.32 -57.79 -18.87
N LEU A 534 30.97 -57.98 -17.72
CA LEU A 534 32.37 -57.59 -17.51
C LEU A 534 33.33 -58.33 -18.46
N LYS A 535 33.09 -59.60 -18.77
CA LYS A 535 33.87 -60.36 -19.79
C LYS A 535 33.74 -59.73 -21.18
N GLN A 536 32.53 -59.28 -21.55
CA GLN A 536 32.30 -58.58 -22.80
C GLN A 536 33.05 -57.24 -22.85
N LEU A 537 32.98 -56.46 -21.77
CA LEU A 537 33.71 -55.19 -21.65
C LEU A 537 35.23 -55.37 -21.72
N ALA A 538 35.78 -56.39 -21.04
CA ALA A 538 37.21 -56.68 -21.04
C ALA A 538 37.76 -57.07 -22.42
N ASN A 539 36.89 -57.55 -23.32
CA ASN A 539 37.19 -57.89 -24.71
C ASN A 539 36.77 -56.79 -25.70
N GLY A 540 36.25 -55.66 -25.21
CA GLY A 540 35.79 -54.54 -26.03
C GLY A 540 36.91 -53.67 -26.61
N PRO A 541 36.53 -52.53 -27.21
CA PRO A 541 37.47 -51.51 -27.70
C PRO A 541 38.43 -51.04 -26.61
N GLU A 542 39.64 -50.62 -26.99
CA GLU A 542 40.56 -49.99 -26.06
C GLU A 542 39.95 -48.72 -25.46
N GLY A 543 40.06 -48.57 -24.14
CA GLY A 543 39.39 -47.50 -23.41
C GLY A 543 39.37 -47.73 -21.91
N TYR A 544 38.78 -46.78 -21.20
CA TYR A 544 38.66 -46.83 -19.75
C TYR A 544 37.86 -48.06 -19.28
N GLU A 545 36.72 -48.31 -19.91
CA GLU A 545 35.76 -49.36 -19.56
C GLU A 545 36.39 -50.75 -19.65
N LYS A 546 37.21 -50.99 -20.69
CA LYS A 546 37.95 -52.24 -20.87
C LYS A 546 38.93 -52.48 -19.72
N ASN A 547 39.71 -51.45 -19.37
CA ASN A 547 40.71 -51.54 -18.31
C ASN A 547 40.06 -51.71 -16.94
N ALA A 548 39.00 -50.95 -16.66
CA ALA A 548 38.19 -51.09 -15.46
C ALA A 548 37.60 -52.50 -15.35
N ALA A 549 36.98 -53.02 -16.42
CA ALA A 549 36.42 -54.36 -16.42
C ALA A 549 37.47 -55.47 -16.18
N LYS A 550 38.66 -55.35 -16.79
CA LYS A 550 39.77 -56.29 -16.55
C LYS A 550 40.19 -56.29 -15.07
N GLN A 551 40.35 -55.10 -14.48
CA GLN A 551 40.71 -54.96 -13.08
C GLN A 551 39.63 -55.51 -12.15
N THR A 552 38.36 -55.21 -12.43
CA THR A 552 37.22 -55.72 -11.68
C THR A 552 37.14 -57.25 -11.73
N LEU A 553 37.37 -57.88 -12.89
CA LEU A 553 37.39 -59.34 -13.01
C LEU A 553 38.53 -59.98 -12.19
N LYS A 554 39.73 -59.38 -12.20
CA LYS A 554 40.86 -59.81 -11.38
C LYS A 554 40.54 -59.75 -9.88
N SER A 555 39.81 -58.74 -9.46
CA SER A 555 39.34 -58.56 -8.07
C SER A 555 38.26 -59.52 -7.65
N LEU A 556 37.28 -59.79 -8.52
CA LEU A 556 36.26 -60.80 -8.29
C LEU A 556 36.88 -62.20 -8.17
N ALA A 557 37.88 -62.51 -9.01
CA ALA A 557 38.57 -63.79 -9.02
C ALA A 557 39.38 -64.09 -7.75
N GLN A 558 39.53 -63.14 -6.83
CA GLN A 558 40.12 -63.43 -5.51
C GLN A 558 39.23 -64.37 -4.68
N ASN A 559 37.92 -64.40 -4.95
CA ASN A 559 37.00 -65.38 -4.39
C ASN A 559 36.85 -66.59 -5.33
N ALA A 560 36.91 -67.81 -4.79
CA ALA A 560 36.88 -69.04 -5.57
C ALA A 560 35.57 -69.23 -6.38
N VAL A 561 34.41 -68.92 -5.80
CA VAL A 561 33.11 -69.11 -6.47
C VAL A 561 32.97 -68.16 -7.66
N ASN A 562 33.38 -66.90 -7.50
CA ASN A 562 33.40 -65.94 -8.59
C ASN A 562 34.44 -66.32 -9.66
N ARG A 563 35.64 -66.79 -9.25
CA ARG A 563 36.70 -67.26 -10.16
C ARG A 563 36.18 -68.35 -11.09
N THR A 564 35.53 -69.38 -10.53
CA THR A 564 34.95 -70.48 -11.32
C THR A 564 33.92 -69.97 -12.32
N GLU A 565 33.10 -68.97 -12.00
CA GLU A 565 32.16 -68.38 -12.95
C GLU A 565 32.87 -67.58 -14.05
N ILE A 566 33.96 -66.86 -13.72
CA ILE A 566 34.75 -66.09 -14.69
C ILE A 566 35.41 -67.02 -15.72
N GLU A 567 36.03 -68.11 -15.27
CA GLU A 567 36.80 -69.06 -16.10
C GLU A 567 35.94 -69.92 -17.03
N LYS A 568 34.62 -69.91 -16.87
CA LYS A 568 33.70 -70.60 -17.79
C LYS A 568 33.92 -70.15 -19.24
N ASP A 569 33.62 -71.07 -20.16
CA ASP A 569 33.76 -70.87 -21.60
C ASP A 569 35.20 -70.55 -22.03
N GLY A 570 36.20 -70.94 -21.22
CA GLY A 570 37.62 -70.78 -21.52
C GLY A 570 38.15 -69.35 -21.37
N PHE A 571 37.43 -68.47 -20.66
CA PHE A 571 37.90 -67.09 -20.47
C PHE A 571 39.08 -67.02 -19.50
N VAL A 572 40.16 -66.39 -19.93
CA VAL A 572 41.38 -66.23 -19.13
C VAL A 572 41.27 -64.95 -18.30
N ILE A 573 41.45 -65.06 -16.99
CA ILE A 573 41.45 -63.90 -16.08
C ILE A 573 42.63 -62.97 -16.46
N PRO A 574 42.38 -61.67 -16.65
CA PRO A 574 43.42 -60.70 -16.96
C PRO A 574 44.54 -60.70 -15.90
N LYS A 575 45.79 -60.63 -16.37
CA LYS A 575 46.98 -60.61 -15.52
C LYS A 575 47.12 -59.31 -14.73
#